data_AF-A0A955RI37-F1
#
_entry.id   AF-A0A955RI37-F1
#
_cell.length_a   1.000
_cell.length_b   1.000
_cell.length_c   1.000
_cell.angle_alpha   90.00
_cell.angle_beta   90.00
_cell.angle_gamma   90.00
#
_symmetry.space_group_name_H-M   'P 1'
#
loop_
_entity.id
_entity.type
_entity.pdbx_description
1 polymer ?
#
loop_
_entity_poly.entity_id
_entity_poly.type
_entity_poly.pdbx_seq_one_letter_code
_entity_poly.pdbx_strand_id
1 'polypeptide(L)'
;MKITRIKLQNYKKFQDKELEFLDGLNIIKGSNESGKSTLVSSLYTALFTDVTSRSKKEVAQLATWTSDDLFKIELDFSYKDKSLKLTKDFVAKTALLLDLE
;
A
#
# COMPACT_ATOMS: atom_id res chain seq x y z
N MET A 1 -12.59 6.35 -9.64
CA MET A 1 -11.92 5.96 -8.38
C MET A 1 -11.01 7.11 -7.99
N LYS A 2 -10.98 7.48 -6.70
CA LYS A 2 -10.08 8.51 -6.17
C LYS A 2 -9.46 8.00 -4.87
N ILE A 3 -8.14 7.87 -4.84
CA ILE A 3 -7.40 7.43 -3.65
C ILE A 3 -7.31 8.61 -2.69
N THR A 4 -7.60 8.37 -1.42
CA THR A 4 -7.62 9.40 -0.36
C THR A 4 -6.55 9.15 0.70
N ARG A 5 -6.19 7.88 0.95
CA ARG A 5 -5.16 7.53 1.93
C ARG A 5 -4.43 6.26 1.55
N ILE A 6 -3.14 6.19 1.86
CA ILE A 6 -2.38 4.94 1.89
C ILE A 6 -1.60 4.82 3.20
N LYS A 7 -1.65 3.64 3.81
CA LYS A 7 -0.80 3.27 4.95
C LYS A 7 0.00 2.02 4.62
N LEU A 8 1.29 2.09 4.91
CA LEU A 8 2.29 1.08 4.62
C LEU A 8 2.94 0.64 5.92
N GLN A 9 2.89 -0.66 6.19
CA GLN A 9 3.58 -1.27 7.33
C GLN A 9 4.58 -2.28 6.79
N ASN A 10 5.85 -2.12 7.17
CA ASN A 10 6.98 -2.94 6.74
C ASN A 10 7.15 -3.09 5.21
N TYR A 11 6.80 -2.07 4.41
CA TYR A 11 6.94 -2.10 2.95
C TYR A 11 8.25 -1.43 2.46
N LYS A 12 9.18 -2.23 1.92
CA LYS A 12 10.51 -1.84 1.43
C LYS A 12 11.31 -1.00 2.44
N LYS A 13 11.26 0.33 2.34
CA LYS A 13 11.98 1.23 3.28
C LYS A 13 11.08 1.83 4.34
N PHE A 14 9.77 1.62 4.23
CA PHE A 14 8.77 2.22 5.10
C PHE A 14 8.36 1.21 6.18
N GLN A 15 8.82 1.43 7.41
CA GLN A 15 8.40 0.62 8.56
C GLN A 15 6.95 0.93 8.94
N ASP A 16 6.62 2.22 9.10
CA ASP A 16 5.24 2.70 9.22
C ASP A 16 5.15 4.05 8.51
N LYS A 17 4.42 4.10 7.41
CA LYS A 17 4.23 5.32 6.63
C LYS A 17 2.78 5.48 6.24
N GLU A 18 2.22 6.63 6.59
CA GLU A 18 0.87 7.03 6.24
C GLU A 18 0.90 8.35 5.46
N LEU A 19 0.05 8.43 4.43
CA LEU A 19 -0.07 9.58 3.55
C LEU A 19 -1.53 9.75 3.12
N GLU A 20 -1.97 11.01 3.14
CA GLU A 20 -3.26 11.43 2.61
C GLU A 20 -3.05 12.09 1.24
N PHE A 21 -4.00 11.86 0.34
CA PHE A 21 -4.05 12.47 -0.98
C PHE A 21 -5.17 13.49 -1.03
N LEU A 22 -4.89 14.64 -1.64
CA LEU A 22 -5.83 15.73 -1.81
C LEU A 22 -6.45 15.72 -3.21
N ASP A 23 -7.48 16.54 -3.38
CA ASP A 23 -8.11 16.80 -4.67
C ASP A 23 -7.13 17.49 -5.63
N GLY A 24 -7.19 17.12 -6.90
CA GLY A 24 -6.33 17.68 -7.94
C GLY A 24 -4.96 17.02 -8.02
N LEU A 25 -3.92 17.83 -8.26
CA LEU A 25 -2.57 17.35 -8.53
C LEU A 25 -1.76 17.20 -7.24
N ASN A 26 -1.41 15.96 -6.91
CA ASN A 26 -0.53 15.65 -5.77
C ASN A 26 0.93 15.54 -6.25
N ILE A 27 1.84 16.33 -5.67
CA ILE A 27 3.28 16.31 -6.01
C ILE A 27 4.06 15.64 -4.88
N ILE A 28 4.70 14.51 -5.16
CA ILE A 28 5.57 13.82 -4.22
C ILE A 28 7.02 14.28 -4.43
N LYS A 29 7.52 15.14 -3.53
CA LYS A 29 8.89 15.68 -3.57
C LYS A 29 9.80 15.03 -2.53
N GLY A 30 11.08 14.87 -2.87
CA GLY A 30 12.12 14.41 -1.96
C GLY A 30 13.41 14.06 -2.71
N SER A 31 14.52 13.92 -1.99
CA SER A 31 15.82 13.53 -2.54
C SER A 31 15.77 12.15 -3.21
N ASN A 32 16.79 11.80 -4.00
CA ASN A 32 16.93 10.43 -4.49
C ASN A 32 16.91 9.45 -3.31
N GLU A 33 16.36 8.25 -3.56
CA GLU A 33 16.20 7.19 -2.55
C GLU A 33 15.31 7.55 -1.35
N SER A 34 14.64 8.72 -1.37
CA SER A 34 13.70 9.11 -0.30
C SER A 34 12.46 8.20 -0.22
N GLY A 35 12.18 7.39 -1.26
CA GLY A 35 11.06 6.46 -1.30
C GLY A 35 9.93 6.84 -2.24
N LYS A 36 10.12 7.84 -3.11
CA LYS A 36 9.10 8.30 -4.06
C LYS A 36 8.62 7.18 -4.98
N SER A 37 9.54 6.49 -5.66
CA SER A 37 9.21 5.34 -6.53
C SER A 37 8.65 4.17 -5.72
N THR A 38 9.08 4.01 -4.46
CA THR A 38 8.53 3.01 -3.53
C THR A 38 7.06 3.28 -3.25
N LEU A 39 6.68 4.53 -2.97
CA LEU A 39 5.30 4.95 -2.76
C LEU A 39 4.43 4.72 -4.01
N VAL A 40 4.95 5.02 -5.19
CA VAL A 40 4.22 4.72 -6.43
C VAL A 40 4.04 3.20 -6.57
N SER A 41 5.09 2.40 -6.34
CA SER A 41 4.99 0.93 -6.41
C SER A 41 4.04 0.33 -5.38
N SER A 42 3.91 0.93 -4.19
CA SER A 42 2.99 0.40 -3.16
C SER A 42 1.52 0.57 -3.56
N LEU A 43 1.16 1.61 -4.33
CA LEU A 43 -0.18 1.74 -4.91
C LEU A 43 -0.47 0.60 -5.89
N TYR A 44 0.50 0.24 -6.74
CA TYR A 44 0.37 -0.94 -7.61
C TYR A 44 0.23 -2.23 -6.81
N THR A 45 1.02 -2.41 -5.75
CA THR A 45 0.92 -3.58 -4.89
C THR A 45 -0.45 -3.66 -4.19
N ALA A 46 -0.92 -2.54 -3.65
CA ALA A 46 -2.22 -2.43 -2.99
C ALA A 46 -3.35 -2.86 -3.94
N LEU A 47 -3.33 -2.42 -5.19
CA LEU A 47 -4.42 -2.68 -6.14
C LEU A 47 -4.32 -4.06 -6.80
N PHE A 48 -3.13 -4.46 -7.25
CA PHE A 48 -3.01 -5.55 -8.24
C PHE A 48 -2.24 -6.77 -7.76
N THR A 49 -1.48 -6.69 -6.66
CA THR A 49 -0.75 -7.86 -6.16
C THR A 49 -1.67 -8.75 -5.33
N ASP A 50 -1.72 -10.04 -5.67
CA ASP A 50 -2.44 -11.05 -4.92
C ASP A 50 -1.68 -11.40 -3.63
N VAL A 51 -2.37 -11.36 -2.48
CA VAL A 51 -1.84 -11.72 -1.16
C VAL A 51 -1.49 -13.21 -1.05
N THR A 52 -2.05 -14.04 -1.93
CA THR A 52 -1.80 -15.49 -2.01
C THR A 52 -0.76 -15.87 -3.06
N SER A 53 -0.19 -14.89 -3.78
CA SER A 53 0.73 -15.14 -4.90
C SER A 53 1.79 -16.19 -4.55
N ARG A 54 1.90 -17.19 -5.43
CA ARG A 54 2.84 -18.32 -5.28
C ARG A 54 4.30 -17.91 -5.44
N SER A 55 4.54 -16.72 -6.00
CA SER A 55 5.88 -16.13 -6.12
C SER A 55 6.32 -15.53 -4.78
N LYS A 56 6.52 -16.40 -3.78
CA LYS A 56 6.99 -16.00 -2.43
C LYS A 56 8.23 -15.12 -2.50
N LYS A 57 9.12 -15.36 -3.47
CA LYS A 57 10.37 -14.63 -3.63
C LYS A 57 10.15 -13.18 -4.06
N GLU A 58 9.19 -12.89 -4.93
CA GLU A 58 8.91 -11.52 -5.37
C GLU A 58 8.18 -10.73 -4.29
N VAL A 59 7.23 -11.37 -3.59
CA VAL A 59 6.53 -10.73 -2.46
C VAL A 59 7.48 -10.49 -1.29
N ALA A 60 8.34 -11.45 -0.94
CA ALA A 60 9.31 -11.28 0.14
C ALA A 60 10.29 -10.13 -0.13
N GLN A 61 10.65 -9.86 -1.39
CA GLN A 61 11.51 -8.72 -1.75
C GLN A 61 10.85 -7.34 -1.53
N LEU A 62 9.54 -7.30 -1.30
CA LEU A 62 8.82 -6.07 -0.97
C LEU A 62 8.76 -5.81 0.54
N ALA A 63 9.09 -6.79 1.39
CA ALA A 63 9.19 -6.60 2.83
C ALA A 63 10.38 -5.69 3.19
N THR A 64 10.33 -5.11 4.38
CA THR A 64 11.43 -4.27 4.88
C THR A 64 12.57 -5.15 5.33
N TRP A 65 13.80 -4.79 4.95
CA TRP A 65 15.00 -5.58 5.28
C TRP A 65 15.28 -5.68 6.79
N THR A 66 14.64 -4.86 7.63
CA THR A 66 14.78 -4.87 9.09
C THR A 66 13.75 -5.76 9.80
N SER A 67 12.84 -6.41 9.08
CA SER A 67 11.79 -7.24 9.64
C SER A 67 11.77 -8.60 8.96
N ASP A 68 11.63 -9.66 9.75
CA ASP A 68 11.40 -11.02 9.24
C ASP A 68 9.94 -11.23 8.79
N ASP A 69 9.06 -10.29 9.15
CA ASP A 69 7.66 -10.31 8.75
C ASP A 69 7.45 -9.71 7.35
N LEU A 70 6.40 -10.18 6.69
CA LEU A 70 5.89 -9.52 5.49
C LEU A 70 5.23 -8.17 5.85
N PHE A 71 4.55 -7.59 4.87
CA PHE A 71 4.04 -6.24 4.96
C PHE A 71 2.51 -6.21 4.90
N LYS A 72 1.97 -5.07 5.32
CA LYS A 72 0.54 -4.77 5.21
C LYS A 72 0.37 -3.43 4.50
N ILE A 73 -0.64 -3.36 3.64
CA ILE A 73 -1.03 -2.13 2.94
C ILE A 73 -2.51 -1.88 3.18
N GLU A 74 -2.84 -0.67 3.61
CA GLU A 74 -4.21 -0.17 3.66
C GLU A 74 -4.35 0.96 2.65
N LEU A 75 -5.42 0.90 1.85
CA LEU A 75 -5.74 1.90 0.84
C LEU A 75 -7.19 2.33 1.04
N ASP A 76 -7.38 3.61 1.31
CA ASP A 76 -8.72 4.20 1.36
C ASP A 76 -8.94 4.96 0.05
N PHE A 77 -10.12 4.78 -0.53
CA PHE A 77 -10.48 5.40 -1.80
C PHE A 77 -11.98 5.53 -1.95
N SER A 78 -12.42 6.53 -2.71
CA SER A 78 -13.79 6.60 -3.18
C SER A 78 -13.95 5.94 -4.54
N TYR A 79 -15.06 5.22 -4.69
CA TYR A 79 -15.47 4.65 -5.97
C TYR A 79 -16.99 4.73 -6.08
N LYS A 80 -17.46 5.54 -7.05
CA LYS A 80 -18.84 6.03 -7.08
C LYS A 80 -19.13 6.80 -5.79
N ASP A 81 -20.34 6.67 -5.24
CA ASP A 81 -20.79 7.34 -4.02
C ASP A 81 -20.48 6.53 -2.76
N LYS A 82 -19.40 5.73 -2.77
CA LYS A 82 -18.97 4.92 -1.62
C LYS A 82 -17.56 5.26 -1.20
N SER A 83 -17.35 5.32 0.10
CA SER A 83 -16.03 5.36 0.72
C SER A 83 -15.59 3.94 1.09
N LEU A 84 -14.49 3.47 0.52
CA LEU A 84 -14.04 2.08 0.66
C LEU A 84 -12.65 2.02 1.27
N LYS A 85 -12.40 0.96 2.05
CA LYS A 85 -11.09 0.60 2.57
C LYS A 85 -10.69 -0.79 2.10
N LEU A 86 -9.59 -0.86 1.34
CA LEU A 86 -8.93 -2.11 0.99
C LEU A 86 -7.75 -2.34 1.93
N THR A 87 -7.77 -3.47 2.64
CA THR A 87 -6.66 -3.94 3.46
C THR A 87 -6.08 -5.20 2.84
N LYS A 88 -4.79 -5.18 2.49
CA LYS A 88 -4.04 -6.36 2.07
C LYS A 88 -2.98 -6.68 3.12
N ASP A 89 -3.13 -7.81 3.78
CA ASP A 89 -2.20 -8.34 4.75
C ASP A 89 -1.48 -9.53 4.14
N PHE A 90 -0.19 -9.36 3.83
CA PHE A 90 0.62 -10.40 3.22
C PHE A 90 1.15 -11.41 4.25
N VAL A 91 1.11 -11.08 5.55
CA VAL A 91 1.43 -12.00 6.64
C VAL A 91 0.28 -12.99 6.80
N ALA A 92 -0.94 -12.48 6.99
CA ALA A 92 -2.15 -13.28 7.15
C ALA A 92 -2.67 -13.87 5.82
N LYS A 93 -2.16 -13.37 4.69
CA LYS A 93 -2.63 -13.67 3.32
C LYS A 93 -4.11 -13.37 3.12
N THR A 94 -4.55 -12.24 3.65
CA THR A 94 -5.95 -11.79 3.57
C THR A 94 -6.06 -10.50 2.79
N ALA A 95 -7.14 -10.39 2.01
CA ALA A 95 -7.54 -9.17 1.33
C ALA A 95 -8.98 -8.87 1.72
N LEU A 96 -9.20 -7.73 2.39
CA LEU A 96 -10.50 -7.31 2.90
C LEU A 96 -10.88 -5.99 2.28
N LEU A 97 -12.10 -5.91 1.76
CA LEU A 97 -12.71 -4.68 1.27
C LEU A 97 -13.88 -4.34 2.19
N LEU A 98 -13.81 -3.17 2.83
CA LEU A 98 -14.85 -2.66 3.72
C LEU A 98 -15.48 -1.41 3.13
N ASP A 99 -16.79 -1.29 3.30
CA ASP A 99 -17.50 -0.01 3.16
C ASP A 99 -17.29 0.78 4.45
N LEU A 100 -16.93 2.07 4.33
CA LEU A 100 -16.70 2.95 5.48
C LEU A 100 -17.94 3.77 5.86
N GLU A 101 -19.03 3.60 5.11
CA GLU A 101 -20.36 4.15 5.38
C GLU A 101 -21.26 3.16 6.13
#